data_AF-A0A3Q8FHN3-F1
#
_entry.id   AF-A0A3Q8FHN3-F1
#
_cell.length_a   1.000
_cell.length_b   1.000
_cell.length_c   1.000
_cell.angle_alpha   90.00
_cell.angle_beta   90.00
_cell.angle_gamma   90.00
#
_symmetry.space_group_name_H-M   'P 1'
#
loop_
_entity.id
_entity.type
_entity.pdbx_description
1 polymer ?
#
loop_
_entity_poly.entity_id
_entity_poly.type
_entity_poly.pdbx_seq_one_letter_code
_entity_poly.pdbx_strand_id
1 'polypeptide(L)'
;MRSGAGAEERHLSKPSAQRSCPATVTNRHSGFSLIELMVVVAIIGILSMIALPQYQKFAARAVVAGALSELAAGKAGAEALIAEGITFTVVDDPALVGLPSKGTHCEEFIAVGGGTNFTLECFLKRGGSLSLTRDSHTNMWSCLARGMDESLHPQACRRR
;
A
#
# COMPACT_ATOMS: atom_id res chain seq x y z
N MET A 1 -14.56 -50.13 95.34
CA MET A 1 -13.36 -50.91 95.74
C MET A 1 -12.47 -51.09 94.51
N ARG A 2 -11.15 -50.97 94.73
CA ARG A 2 -10.01 -51.02 93.78
C ARG A 2 -9.73 -49.70 93.06
N SER A 3 -8.72 -48.89 93.39
CA SER A 3 -7.30 -49.08 93.81
C SER A 3 -6.33 -49.06 92.63
N GLY A 4 -5.46 -48.05 92.65
CA GLY A 4 -4.10 -48.02 92.11
C GLY A 4 -3.98 -47.87 90.59
N ALA A 5 -2.87 -47.43 90.01
CA ALA A 5 -1.64 -46.82 90.50
C ALA A 5 -0.75 -46.63 89.25
N GLY A 6 -0.08 -45.49 89.13
CA GLY A 6 1.29 -45.41 88.59
C GLY A 6 1.56 -45.44 87.08
N ALA A 7 2.72 -44.84 86.76
CA ALA A 7 3.59 -45.02 85.58
C ALA A 7 3.49 -43.99 84.43
N GLU A 8 4.14 -42.84 84.65
CA GLU A 8 5.35 -42.35 83.97
C GLU A 8 5.83 -42.98 82.61
N GLU A 9 6.18 -42.07 81.69
CA GLU A 9 7.24 -42.06 80.64
C GLU A 9 6.92 -42.14 79.13
N ARG A 10 7.52 -41.13 78.48
CA ARG A 10 8.24 -41.10 77.19
C ARG A 10 7.49 -41.03 75.85
N HIS A 11 7.65 -39.84 75.25
CA HIS A 11 8.28 -39.64 73.94
C HIS A 11 7.77 -40.49 72.76
N LEU A 12 6.89 -39.92 71.93
CA LEU A 12 6.82 -40.32 70.53
C LEU A 12 6.45 -39.15 69.61
N SER A 13 7.46 -38.81 68.81
CA SER A 13 7.51 -37.96 67.64
C SER A 13 6.22 -37.97 66.80
N LYS A 14 5.58 -36.80 66.65
CA LYS A 14 4.48 -36.62 65.69
C LYS A 14 5.04 -36.59 64.25
N PRO A 15 4.39 -37.24 63.28
CA PRO A 15 4.84 -37.26 61.90
C PRO A 15 4.45 -35.96 61.17
N SER A 16 5.37 -35.50 60.33
CA SER A 16 5.23 -34.42 59.37
C SER A 16 4.28 -34.81 58.23
N ALA A 17 3.02 -34.36 58.29
CA ALA A 17 2.13 -34.35 57.13
C ALA A 17 2.36 -33.04 56.34
N GLN A 18 3.08 -33.16 55.23
CA GLN A 18 3.39 -32.11 54.28
C GLN A 18 2.11 -31.49 53.73
N ARG A 19 1.89 -30.21 54.02
CA ARG A 19 0.91 -29.38 53.31
C ARG A 19 1.52 -29.00 51.97
N SER A 20 0.99 -29.58 50.90
CA SER A 20 1.29 -29.19 49.52
C SER A 20 0.74 -27.79 49.27
N CYS A 21 1.57 -26.75 49.44
CA CYS A 21 1.28 -25.45 48.87
C CYS A 21 1.34 -25.55 47.33
N PRO A 22 0.40 -24.95 46.59
CA PRO A 22 0.47 -24.92 45.14
C PRO A 22 1.72 -24.11 44.73
N ALA A 23 2.61 -24.72 43.94
CA ALA A 23 3.73 -24.03 43.35
C ALA A 23 3.22 -23.00 42.34
N THR A 24 3.21 -21.73 42.72
CA THR A 24 2.99 -20.62 41.79
C THR A 24 4.05 -20.69 40.70
N VAL A 25 3.64 -20.98 39.47
CA VAL A 25 4.51 -20.89 38.28
C VAL A 25 4.87 -19.42 38.10
N THR A 26 6.08 -19.05 38.52
CA THR A 26 6.64 -17.73 38.27
C THR A 26 7.03 -17.67 36.79
N ASN A 27 6.22 -16.97 36.00
CA ASN A 27 6.60 -16.58 34.64
C ASN A 27 7.83 -15.66 34.76
N ARG A 28 9.01 -16.18 34.41
CA ARG A 28 10.24 -15.39 34.37
C ARG A 28 10.09 -14.42 33.20
N HIS A 29 9.79 -13.16 33.45
CA HIS A 29 9.88 -12.13 32.42
C HIS A 29 11.34 -12.00 31.99
N SER A 30 11.70 -12.64 30.88
CA SER A 30 12.91 -12.33 30.12
C SER A 30 12.71 -10.98 29.45
N GLY A 31 13.11 -9.90 30.12
CA GLY A 31 13.11 -8.55 29.57
C GLY A 31 14.26 -8.37 28.58
N PHE A 32 13.98 -7.66 27.47
CA PHE A 32 15.00 -7.21 26.52
C PHE A 32 15.88 -6.16 27.20
N SER A 33 17.20 -6.23 27.05
CA SER A 33 18.11 -5.27 27.67
C SER A 33 17.99 -3.90 27.01
N LEU A 34 18.10 -2.82 27.78
CA LEU A 34 18.02 -1.46 27.25
C LEU A 34 19.13 -1.18 26.23
N ILE A 35 20.31 -1.78 26.43
CA ILE A 35 21.42 -1.68 25.47
C ILE A 35 21.15 -2.49 24.20
N GLU A 36 20.48 -3.64 24.28
CA GLU A 36 20.08 -4.41 23.10
C GLU A 36 19.09 -3.61 22.27
N LEU A 37 18.14 -2.94 22.91
CA LEU A 37 17.17 -2.10 22.22
C LEU A 37 17.84 -0.89 21.53
N MET A 38 18.80 -0.23 22.20
CA MET A 38 19.49 0.91 21.62
C MET A 38 20.26 0.56 20.34
N VAL A 39 20.94 -0.60 20.31
CA VAL A 39 21.66 -1.06 19.11
C VAL A 39 20.69 -1.38 17.97
N VAL A 40 19.56 -2.02 18.26
CA VAL A 40 18.55 -2.35 17.25
C VAL A 40 17.97 -1.07 16.62
N VAL A 41 17.63 -0.07 17.43
CA VAL A 41 17.12 1.21 16.93
C VAL A 41 18.18 1.94 16.09
N ALA A 42 19.46 1.89 16.49
CA ALA A 42 20.54 2.48 15.70
C ALA A 42 20.65 1.87 14.29
N ILE A 43 20.54 0.53 14.18
CA ILE A 43 20.60 -0.17 12.89
C ILE A 43 19.38 0.15 12.03
N ILE A 44 18.16 0.10 12.59
CA ILE A 44 16.93 0.43 11.86
C ILE A 44 16.97 1.88 11.38
N GLY A 45 17.51 2.80 12.17
CA GLY A 45 17.71 4.20 11.80
C GLY A 45 18.53 4.34 10.51
N ILE A 46 19.69 3.68 10.43
CA ILE A 46 20.56 3.71 9.25
C ILE A 46 19.86 3.12 8.01
N LEU A 47 19.20 1.97 8.17
CA LEU A 47 18.48 1.32 7.05
C LEU A 47 17.32 2.18 6.54
N SER A 48 16.59 2.83 7.45
CA SER A 48 15.40 3.63 7.11
C SER A 48 15.73 4.85 6.24
N MET A 49 16.90 5.48 6.43
CA MET A 49 17.32 6.64 5.65
C MET A 49 17.44 6.34 4.15
N ILE A 50 17.86 5.12 3.79
CA ILE A 50 18.00 4.70 2.38
C ILE A 50 16.66 4.14 1.86
N ALA A 51 15.97 3.35 2.69
CA ALA A 51 14.76 2.66 2.29
C ALA A 51 13.57 3.60 2.03
N LEU A 52 13.39 4.63 2.86
CA LEU A 52 12.23 5.52 2.77
C LEU A 52 12.13 6.29 1.43
N PRO A 53 13.17 6.99 0.94
CA PRO A 53 13.08 7.71 -0.34
C PRO A 53 12.88 6.77 -1.53
N GLN A 54 13.44 5.56 -1.47
CA GLN A 54 13.24 4.54 -2.51
C GLN A 54 11.80 4.02 -2.50
N TYR A 55 11.25 3.73 -1.33
CA TYR A 55 9.87 3.28 -1.18
C TYR A 55 8.88 4.33 -1.67
N GLN A 56 9.09 5.61 -1.35
CA GLN A 56 8.24 6.71 -1.83
C GLN A 56 8.20 6.78 -3.36
N LYS A 57 9.34 6.61 -4.04
CA LYS A 57 9.40 6.56 -5.51
C LYS A 57 8.67 5.34 -6.07
N PHE A 58 8.80 4.17 -5.44
CA PHE A 58 8.07 2.97 -5.86
C PHE A 58 6.56 3.14 -5.72
N ALA A 59 6.10 3.65 -4.57
CA ALA A 59 4.69 3.93 -4.33
C ALA A 59 4.13 4.96 -5.33
N ALA A 60 4.90 6.02 -5.64
CA ALA A 60 4.52 7.01 -6.64
C ALA A 60 4.41 6.39 -8.05
N ARG A 61 5.37 5.54 -8.46
CA ARG A 61 5.29 4.80 -9.73
C ARG A 61 4.05 3.91 -9.81
N ALA A 62 3.71 3.23 -8.72
CA ALA A 62 2.52 2.38 -8.67
C ALA A 62 1.23 3.19 -8.88
N VAL A 63 1.13 4.38 -8.26
CA VAL A 63 0.01 5.30 -8.47
C VAL A 63 -0.09 5.75 -9.93
N VAL A 64 1.03 6.10 -10.56
CA VAL A 64 1.05 6.55 -11.97
C VAL A 64 0.70 5.40 -12.92
N ALA A 65 1.20 4.19 -12.66
CA ALA A 65 0.83 3.01 -13.42
C ALA A 65 -0.68 2.69 -13.28
N GLY A 66 -1.23 2.83 -12.08
CA GLY A 66 -2.66 2.76 -11.82
C GLY A 66 -3.45 3.80 -12.62
N ALA A 67 -3.04 5.06 -12.57
CA ALA A 67 -3.65 6.14 -13.35
C ALA A 67 -3.64 5.85 -14.86
N LEU A 68 -2.55 5.28 -15.39
CA LEU A 68 -2.49 4.87 -16.79
C LEU A 68 -3.49 3.77 -17.12
N SER A 69 -3.69 2.81 -16.21
CA SER A 69 -4.69 1.75 -16.40
C SER A 69 -6.13 2.29 -16.35
N GLU A 70 -6.41 3.27 -15.48
CA GLU A 70 -7.69 3.97 -15.43
C GLU A 70 -7.93 4.71 -16.76
N LEU A 71 -6.94 5.47 -17.24
CA LEU A 71 -7.03 6.20 -18.50
C LEU A 71 -7.17 5.26 -19.72
N ALA A 72 -6.48 4.11 -19.69
CA ALA A 72 -6.52 3.14 -20.78
C ALA A 72 -7.89 2.47 -20.95
N ALA A 73 -8.74 2.46 -19.92
CA ALA A 73 -10.12 1.96 -20.02
C ALA A 73 -10.95 2.73 -21.06
N GLY A 74 -10.68 4.03 -21.23
CA GLY A 74 -11.37 4.88 -22.19
C GLY A 74 -10.99 4.62 -23.66
N LYS A 75 -9.95 3.83 -23.94
CA LYS A 75 -9.52 3.54 -25.31
C LYS A 75 -10.60 2.84 -26.12
N ALA A 76 -11.30 1.87 -25.52
CA ALA A 76 -12.34 1.12 -26.21
C ALA A 76 -13.53 2.02 -26.60
N GLY A 77 -13.97 2.89 -25.69
CA GLY A 77 -15.03 3.86 -25.97
C GLY A 77 -14.60 4.87 -27.04
N ALA A 78 -13.35 5.33 -26.98
CA ALA A 78 -12.80 6.21 -28.01
C ALA A 78 -12.79 5.56 -29.41
N GLU A 79 -12.32 4.31 -29.52
CA GLU A 79 -12.31 3.60 -30.81
C GLU A 79 -13.72 3.33 -31.34
N ALA A 80 -14.71 3.09 -30.46
CA ALA A 80 -16.10 2.95 -30.86
C ALA A 80 -16.67 4.24 -31.45
N LEU A 81 -16.47 5.38 -30.78
CA LEU A 81 -16.93 6.68 -31.27
C LEU A 81 -16.23 7.10 -32.58
N ILE A 82 -14.95 6.78 -32.72
CA ILE A 82 -14.20 6.97 -33.97
C ILE A 82 -14.77 6.10 -35.09
N ALA A 83 -15.12 4.84 -34.80
CA ALA A 83 -15.72 3.93 -35.78
C ALA A 83 -17.12 4.36 -36.23
N GLU A 84 -17.87 5.04 -35.35
CA GLU A 84 -19.17 5.67 -35.68
C GLU A 84 -19.02 6.95 -36.51
N GLY A 85 -17.80 7.43 -36.74
CA GLY A 85 -17.53 8.65 -37.50
C GLY A 85 -17.81 9.94 -36.72
N ILE A 86 -17.90 9.85 -35.38
CA ILE A 86 -18.09 11.02 -34.53
C ILE A 86 -16.77 11.81 -34.48
N THR A 87 -16.82 13.04 -34.99
CA THR A 87 -15.70 13.98 -34.93
C THR A 87 -15.73 14.77 -33.62
N PHE A 88 -14.78 14.51 -32.74
CA PHE A 88 -14.57 15.25 -31.51
C PHE A 88 -13.99 16.63 -31.84
N THR A 89 -14.67 17.72 -31.45
CA THR A 89 -14.23 19.07 -31.86
C THR A 89 -13.76 19.98 -30.74
N VAL A 90 -14.11 19.75 -29.45
CA VAL A 90 -13.50 20.42 -28.27
C VAL A 90 -13.87 19.62 -27.03
N VAL A 91 -12.93 19.45 -26.08
CA VAL A 91 -13.10 18.93 -24.70
C VAL A 91 -14.49 18.32 -24.43
N ASP A 92 -14.58 17.02 -24.68
CA ASP A 92 -15.79 16.24 -24.56
C ASP A 92 -15.87 15.60 -23.17
N ASP A 93 -17.10 15.40 -22.69
CA ASP A 93 -17.38 14.72 -21.42
C ASP A 93 -16.67 13.35 -21.41
N PRO A 94 -15.78 13.06 -20.44
CA PRO A 94 -15.12 11.76 -20.34
C PRO A 94 -16.11 10.58 -20.29
N ALA A 95 -17.36 10.82 -19.88
CA ALA A 95 -18.40 9.80 -19.89
C ALA A 95 -18.70 9.24 -21.30
N LEU A 96 -18.48 10.01 -22.36
CA LEU A 96 -18.70 9.55 -23.74
C LEU A 96 -17.79 8.38 -24.11
N VAL A 97 -16.57 8.37 -23.61
CA VAL A 97 -15.62 7.27 -23.79
C VAL A 97 -15.67 6.22 -22.67
N GLY A 98 -16.67 6.31 -21.79
CA GLY A 98 -16.83 5.39 -20.65
C GLY A 98 -15.86 5.66 -19.50
N LEU A 99 -15.26 6.85 -19.42
CA LEU A 99 -14.45 7.25 -18.29
C LEU A 99 -15.31 8.00 -17.25
N PRO A 100 -15.08 7.78 -15.94
CA PRO A 100 -15.75 8.57 -14.91
C PRO A 100 -15.19 10.00 -14.90
N SER A 101 -15.88 10.93 -14.23
CA SER A 101 -15.36 12.29 -14.03
C SER A 101 -14.16 12.32 -13.07
N LYS A 102 -14.05 11.36 -12.15
CA LYS A 102 -12.93 11.19 -11.21
C LYS A 102 -12.58 9.72 -11.03
N GLY A 103 -11.29 9.44 -10.85
CA GLY A 103 -10.75 8.08 -10.62
C GLY A 103 -10.18 7.90 -9.22
N THR A 104 -9.54 6.76 -8.98
CA THR A 104 -8.77 6.54 -7.75
C THR A 104 -7.51 7.39 -7.79
N HIS A 105 -6.82 7.41 -8.93
CA HIS A 105 -5.54 8.08 -9.13
C HIS A 105 -5.62 9.35 -9.98
N CYS A 106 -6.57 9.40 -10.91
CA CYS A 106 -6.90 10.59 -11.69
C CYS A 106 -7.89 11.50 -10.93
N GLU A 107 -7.56 12.78 -10.78
CA GLU A 107 -8.47 13.79 -10.24
C GLU A 107 -9.52 14.20 -11.28
N GLU A 108 -9.12 14.22 -12.55
CA GLU A 108 -9.95 14.61 -13.67
C GLU A 108 -9.52 13.85 -14.93
N PHE A 109 -10.50 13.49 -15.76
CA PHE A 109 -10.30 12.94 -17.09
C PHE A 109 -10.83 13.92 -18.12
N ILE A 110 -10.10 14.05 -19.22
CA ILE A 110 -10.50 14.89 -20.34
C ILE A 110 -10.38 14.06 -21.63
N ALA A 111 -11.43 14.05 -22.43
CA ALA A 111 -11.39 13.56 -23.79
C ALA A 111 -11.31 14.78 -24.72
N VAL A 112 -10.26 14.87 -25.54
CA VAL A 112 -10.07 15.99 -26.46
C VAL A 112 -9.94 15.48 -27.87
N GLY A 113 -10.86 15.91 -28.73
CA GLY A 113 -10.66 15.89 -30.17
C GLY A 113 -10.01 17.17 -30.67
N GLY A 114 -8.96 17.05 -31.46
CA GLY A 114 -8.29 18.20 -32.06
C GLY A 114 -7.71 17.86 -33.42
N GLY A 115 -8.38 18.32 -34.48
CA GLY A 115 -7.93 18.13 -35.85
C GLY A 115 -7.98 16.67 -36.29
N THR A 116 -6.81 16.04 -36.41
CA THR A 116 -6.68 14.64 -36.84
C THR A 116 -6.50 13.67 -35.68
N ASN A 117 -6.16 14.10 -34.46
CA ASN A 117 -5.81 13.18 -33.38
C ASN A 117 -6.82 13.26 -32.23
N PHE A 118 -7.02 12.13 -31.56
CA PHE A 118 -7.86 12.04 -30.38
C PHE A 118 -6.98 11.83 -29.15
N THR A 119 -7.18 12.59 -28.08
CA THR A 119 -6.36 12.52 -26.87
C THR A 119 -7.21 12.32 -25.64
N LEU A 120 -6.89 11.30 -24.86
CA LEU A 120 -7.37 11.14 -23.49
C LEU A 120 -6.31 11.69 -22.54
N GLU A 121 -6.69 12.55 -21.63
CA GLU A 121 -5.81 13.08 -20.59
C GLU A 121 -6.35 12.75 -19.20
N CYS A 122 -5.44 12.39 -18.30
CA CYS A 122 -5.70 12.26 -16.87
C CYS A 122 -4.77 13.19 -16.11
N PHE A 123 -5.37 14.04 -15.27
CA PHE A 123 -4.63 14.83 -14.29
C PHE A 123 -4.52 14.05 -13.00
N LEU A 124 -3.30 13.80 -12.52
CA LEU A 124 -3.10 12.99 -11.32
C LEU A 124 -3.39 13.81 -10.06
N LYS A 125 -3.99 13.16 -9.06
CA LYS A 125 -4.23 13.75 -7.73
C LYS A 125 -2.95 14.23 -7.03
N ARG A 126 -1.81 13.63 -7.35
CA ARG A 126 -0.51 13.94 -6.74
C ARG A 126 0.40 14.78 -7.64
N GLY A 127 -0.16 15.39 -8.69
CA GLY A 127 0.55 16.24 -9.65
C GLY A 127 1.04 15.47 -10.88
N GLY A 128 1.15 16.21 -11.99
CA GLY A 128 1.45 15.68 -13.31
C GLY A 128 0.21 15.26 -14.10
N SER A 129 0.39 14.98 -15.39
CA SER A 129 -0.64 14.44 -16.27
C SER A 129 -0.11 13.29 -17.14
N LEU A 130 -1.02 12.38 -17.48
CA LEU A 130 -0.81 11.33 -18.47
C LEU A 130 -1.74 11.59 -19.64
N SER A 131 -1.21 11.56 -20.87
CA SER A 131 -1.99 11.71 -22.08
C SER A 131 -1.80 10.52 -23.00
N LEU A 132 -2.90 9.91 -23.43
CA LEU A 132 -2.96 8.89 -24.45
C LEU A 132 -3.51 9.50 -25.74
N THR A 133 -2.64 9.68 -26.73
CA THR A 133 -3.01 10.26 -28.02
C THR A 133 -3.08 9.17 -29.08
N ARG A 134 -4.23 9.07 -29.70
CA ARG A 134 -4.52 8.23 -30.85
C ARG A 134 -4.29 9.02 -32.12
N ASP A 135 -3.33 8.57 -32.93
CA ASP A 135 -3.01 9.15 -34.22
C ASP A 135 -3.98 8.61 -35.28
N SER A 136 -4.64 9.47 -36.06
CA SER A 136 -5.63 9.01 -37.07
C SER A 136 -5.00 8.48 -38.35
N HIS A 137 -3.74 8.80 -38.64
CA HIS A 137 -3.08 8.34 -39.86
C HIS A 137 -2.52 6.93 -39.68
N THR A 138 -1.87 6.67 -38.56
CA THR A 138 -1.16 5.42 -38.25
C THR A 138 -1.99 4.41 -37.48
N ASN A 139 -3.13 4.86 -36.95
CA ASN A 139 -3.94 4.12 -36.02
C ASN A 139 -3.30 3.70 -34.69
N MET A 140 -2.23 4.39 -34.31
CA MET A 140 -1.43 4.02 -33.14
C MET A 140 -1.72 4.90 -31.92
N TRP A 141 -1.72 4.28 -30.74
CA TRP A 141 -1.76 4.99 -29.47
C TRP A 141 -0.35 5.31 -28.99
N SER A 142 -0.11 6.59 -28.72
CA SER A 142 1.09 7.09 -28.06
C SER A 142 0.75 7.55 -26.64
N CYS A 143 1.66 7.33 -25.70
CA CYS A 143 1.50 7.86 -24.35
C CYS A 143 2.56 8.93 -24.08
N LEU A 144 2.18 10.00 -23.40
CA LEU A 144 3.08 11.01 -22.88
C LEU A 144 2.75 11.28 -21.42
N ALA A 145 3.79 11.45 -20.61
CA ALA A 145 3.68 11.92 -19.24
C ALA A 145 4.26 13.34 -19.15
N ARG A 146 3.63 14.22 -18.35
CA ARG A 146 4.05 15.61 -18.15
C ARG A 146 3.93 16.02 -16.69
N GLY A 147 4.71 17.01 -16.27
CA GLY A 147 4.60 17.62 -14.94
C GLY A 147 5.00 16.72 -13.77
N MET A 148 5.80 15.68 -14.03
CA MET A 148 6.30 14.75 -13.02
C MET A 148 7.74 14.34 -13.35
N ASP A 149 8.45 13.80 -12.35
CA ASP A 149 9.84 13.34 -12.53
C ASP A 149 9.91 12.18 -13.55
N GLU A 150 10.92 12.21 -14.42
CA GLU A 150 11.03 11.24 -15.51
C GLU A 150 11.25 9.80 -15.01
N SER A 151 11.82 9.64 -13.81
CA SER A 151 11.94 8.32 -13.21
C SER A 151 10.58 7.72 -12.82
N LEU A 152 9.53 8.54 -12.70
CA LEU A 152 8.17 8.10 -12.39
C LEU A 152 7.36 7.75 -13.66
N HIS A 153 7.88 8.06 -14.86
CA HIS A 153 7.18 7.77 -16.12
C HIS A 153 7.02 6.26 -16.36
N PRO A 154 5.80 5.77 -16.65
CA PRO A 154 5.56 4.40 -17.10
C PRO A 154 6.36 4.11 -18.36
N GLN A 155 6.73 2.84 -18.58
CA GLN A 155 7.49 2.43 -19.77
C GLN A 155 6.80 2.84 -21.08
N ALA A 156 5.47 2.75 -21.13
CA ALA A 156 4.68 3.14 -22.30
C ALA A 156 4.71 4.65 -22.60
N CYS A 157 4.99 5.49 -21.60
CA CYS A 157 4.92 6.96 -21.69
C CYS A 157 6.31 7.62 -21.62
N ARG A 158 7.37 6.81 -21.62
CA ARG A 158 8.75 7.30 -21.57
C ARG A 158 9.12 7.84 -22.95
N ARG A 159 9.60 9.09 -23.00
CA ARG A 159 10.13 9.65 -24.25
C ARG A 159 11.33 8.81 -24.69
N ARG A 160 11.24 8.23 -25.88
CA ARG A 160 12.40 7.64 -26.56
C ARG A 160 13.19 8.72 -27.27
#